data_AF-F7NQK1-F1
#
_entry.id   AF-F7NQK1-F1
#
_cell.length_a   1.000
_cell.length_b   1.000
_cell.length_c   1.000
_cell.angle_alpha   90.00
_cell.angle_beta   90.00
_cell.angle_gamma   90.00
#
_symmetry.space_group_name_H-M   'P 1'
#
loop_
_entity.id
_entity.type
_entity.pdbx_description
1 polymer ?
#
loop_
_entity_poly.entity_id
_entity_poly.type
_entity_poly.pdbx_seq_one_letter_code
_entity_poly.pdbx_strand_id
1 'polypeptide(L)'
;MESNESSNPYSKLTDGFEHAVVHVAVVVPPRSTSEPTPLRLLFASVWLLASGRQTPLRPAKPYFKQFNEEGAIAVDRIVMTAEEAIRWYRTASDELGTPIPLRDARKNSDGVPLSAGRLSDFPTWPVLGVPLESDDITLKSERPSIPFRNLGIIRYSRRISDSQEWPSFLDQDGQSKHCQEAFKFLEHHMHVDFREYPEYIGGMALAVPDCDVHSVRQFVDPKEDGSESLYIHLKPHPGRKLEGLSLTSMEGQEGILTSFDTVPVPEDGLVVIERPSSIHGSGLILTHTERGVLLQTPMRQFLRQMNTKIDLVEQRIKVSVPETDKKKSAVDEYVTDKKTLASSQTLGKAPNTTNAFQRLLDAKNERLLNHSAKVYEQTWFTADQRKEALEHIRKKFKQANSSIFIADPYFSANQIPQYLFAIERDEIKIQILTSSSAFKQINEATTGTEIDSEATQDTHQKLLENLAIFQDSHKNNIEIKVANTENSLFHDRFIAIDGRVWMIGSSLNSIGIRPTLTMRIPHGEKILDHLLRLYNNALPLEDFKVPRKALKKPCVHCGRDVKDAK
;
A
#
# COMPACT_ATOMS: atom_id res chain seq x y z
N MET A 1 54.16 -29.27 -11.67
CA MET A 1 53.54 -28.00 -12.10
C MET A 1 52.16 -28.37 -12.61
N GLU A 2 51.20 -28.42 -11.69
CA GLU A 2 49.81 -28.71 -12.00
C GLU A 2 49.18 -27.47 -12.64
N SER A 3 48.54 -27.68 -13.77
CA SER A 3 47.78 -26.69 -14.53
C SER A 3 46.55 -26.27 -13.72
N ASN A 4 46.55 -25.03 -13.22
CA ASN A 4 45.34 -24.36 -12.77
C ASN A 4 44.39 -24.21 -13.96
N GLU A 5 43.42 -25.13 -14.08
CA GLU A 5 42.23 -24.89 -14.87
C GLU A 5 41.51 -23.67 -14.29
N SER A 6 41.51 -22.59 -15.08
CA SER A 6 40.66 -21.43 -14.89
C SER A 6 39.19 -21.87 -14.96
N SER A 7 38.62 -22.28 -13.82
CA SER A 7 37.20 -22.59 -13.70
C SER A 7 36.39 -21.36 -14.05
N ASN A 8 35.70 -21.39 -15.18
CA ASN A 8 34.85 -20.31 -15.63
C ASN A 8 33.75 -20.09 -14.57
N PRO A 9 33.65 -18.92 -13.89
CA PRO A 9 32.69 -18.72 -12.81
C PRO A 9 31.22 -18.89 -13.25
N TYR A 10 30.96 -18.88 -14.56
CA TYR A 10 29.65 -19.16 -15.14
C TYR A 10 29.21 -20.63 -15.01
N SER A 11 30.12 -21.61 -14.99
CA SER A 11 29.73 -23.03 -15.03
C SER A 11 28.89 -23.43 -13.82
N LYS A 12 29.35 -23.06 -12.61
CA LYS A 12 28.63 -23.34 -11.35
C LYS A 12 27.28 -22.62 -11.21
N LEU A 13 27.07 -21.53 -11.93
CA LEU A 13 25.80 -20.78 -11.92
C LEU A 13 24.75 -21.40 -12.85
N THR A 14 25.19 -22.08 -13.91
CA THR A 14 24.33 -22.79 -14.85
C THR A 14 24.07 -24.25 -14.44
N ASP A 15 24.76 -24.76 -13.43
CA ASP A 15 24.59 -26.14 -12.95
C ASP A 15 23.14 -26.43 -12.55
N GLY A 16 22.51 -27.36 -13.27
CA GLY A 16 21.10 -27.72 -13.09
C GLY A 16 20.09 -26.87 -13.88
N PHE A 17 20.56 -26.03 -14.81
CA PHE A 17 19.73 -25.22 -15.69
C PHE A 17 20.12 -25.42 -17.15
N GLU A 18 19.21 -25.98 -17.95
CA GLU A 18 19.43 -26.11 -19.40
C GLU A 18 18.98 -24.85 -20.16
N HIS A 19 17.85 -24.28 -19.73
CA HIS A 19 17.17 -23.20 -20.43
C HIS A 19 16.93 -22.01 -19.50
N ALA A 20 16.73 -20.85 -20.11
CA ALA A 20 16.29 -19.65 -19.44
C ALA A 20 15.21 -18.93 -20.25
N VAL A 21 14.35 -18.20 -19.54
CA VAL A 21 13.32 -17.34 -20.13
C VAL A 21 13.72 -15.89 -19.91
N VAL A 22 13.83 -15.15 -21.01
CA VAL A 22 14.11 -13.73 -21.02
C VAL A 22 12.83 -12.98 -21.38
N HIS A 23 12.31 -12.19 -20.45
CA HIS A 23 11.31 -11.17 -20.75
C HIS A 23 12.03 -9.85 -21.02
N VAL A 24 11.75 -9.21 -22.14
CA VAL A 24 12.36 -7.94 -22.52
C VAL A 24 11.26 -6.95 -22.90
N ALA A 25 11.28 -5.78 -22.27
CA ALA A 25 10.45 -4.64 -22.59
C ALA A 25 11.34 -3.54 -23.15
N VAL A 26 10.93 -2.95 -24.28
CA VAL A 26 11.64 -1.86 -24.94
C VAL A 26 10.69 -0.71 -25.28
N VAL A 27 11.23 0.51 -25.25
CA VAL A 27 10.58 1.67 -25.86
C VAL A 27 10.96 1.69 -27.34
N VAL A 28 9.95 1.72 -28.18
CA VAL A 28 10.06 1.85 -29.63
C VAL A 28 9.86 3.33 -29.98
N PRO A 29 10.85 4.00 -30.60
CA PRO A 29 10.73 5.40 -30.97
C PRO A 29 9.65 5.62 -32.04
N PRO A 30 9.07 6.83 -32.11
CA PRO A 30 8.10 7.16 -33.14
C PRO A 30 8.72 7.11 -34.55
N ARG A 31 7.91 6.78 -35.55
CA ARG A 31 8.36 6.59 -36.95
C ARG A 31 8.70 7.90 -37.69
N SER A 32 8.75 9.05 -37.01
CA SER A 32 8.81 10.38 -37.62
C SER A 32 10.22 10.92 -37.85
N THR A 33 11.29 10.25 -37.40
CA THR A 33 12.67 10.71 -37.59
C THR A 33 13.30 10.13 -38.86
N SER A 34 14.03 10.98 -39.60
CA SER A 34 14.79 10.62 -40.80
C SER A 34 15.96 9.68 -40.53
N GLU A 35 16.35 9.52 -39.26
CA GLU A 35 17.32 8.53 -38.79
C GLU A 35 16.63 7.48 -37.90
N PRO A 36 16.95 6.18 -38.05
CA PRO A 36 16.42 5.13 -37.20
C PRO A 36 17.01 5.25 -35.79
N THR A 37 16.26 5.85 -34.87
CA THR A 37 16.61 5.86 -33.45
C THR A 37 16.57 4.42 -32.92
N PRO A 38 17.59 3.97 -32.15
CA PRO A 38 17.61 2.61 -31.63
C PRO A 38 16.47 2.37 -30.63
N LEU A 39 16.08 1.11 -30.49
CA LEU A 39 15.19 0.67 -29.42
C LEU A 39 15.84 0.96 -28.06
N ARG A 40 15.07 1.40 -27.07
CA ARG A 40 15.60 1.66 -25.72
C ARG A 40 15.16 0.57 -24.75
N LEU A 41 16.09 0.01 -23.98
CA LEU A 41 15.77 -0.96 -22.94
C LEU A 41 14.90 -0.30 -21.87
N LEU A 42 13.66 -0.77 -21.70
CA LEU A 42 12.78 -0.34 -20.60
C LEU A 42 12.98 -1.23 -19.38
N PHE A 43 12.99 -2.55 -19.56
CA PHE A 43 13.31 -3.49 -18.50
C PHE A 43 13.57 -4.88 -19.10
N ALA A 44 14.43 -5.67 -18.46
CA ALA A 44 14.53 -7.09 -18.76
C ALA A 44 14.56 -7.96 -17.50
N SER A 45 14.02 -9.17 -17.60
CA SER A 45 14.21 -10.20 -16.57
C SER A 45 14.62 -11.53 -17.20
N VAL A 46 15.66 -12.14 -16.65
CA VAL A 46 16.18 -13.45 -17.03
C VAL A 46 15.85 -14.43 -15.93
N TRP A 47 15.21 -15.55 -16.28
CA TRP A 47 14.76 -16.57 -15.34
C TRP A 47 15.35 -17.90 -15.75
N LEU A 48 16.27 -18.44 -14.95
CA LEU A 48 16.76 -19.79 -15.20
C LEU A 48 15.65 -20.81 -14.91
N LEU A 49 15.55 -21.84 -15.75
CA LEU A 49 14.57 -22.90 -15.60
C LEU A 49 15.23 -24.14 -15.04
N ALA A 50 14.87 -24.50 -13.80
CA ALA A 50 15.32 -25.74 -13.19
C ALA A 50 14.98 -26.95 -14.08
N SER A 51 15.88 -27.94 -14.12
CA SER A 51 15.69 -29.18 -14.88
C SER A 51 14.30 -29.78 -14.69
N GLY A 52 13.65 -30.18 -15.79
CA GLY A 52 12.30 -30.77 -15.78
C GLY A 52 11.15 -29.76 -15.89
N ARG A 53 11.40 -28.44 -15.87
CA ARG A 53 10.37 -27.46 -16.24
C ARG A 53 10.21 -27.38 -17.76
N GLN A 54 8.95 -27.34 -18.21
CA GLN A 54 8.65 -27.09 -19.62
C GLN A 54 9.04 -25.67 -20.02
N THR A 55 9.68 -25.55 -21.18
CA THR A 55 9.99 -24.25 -21.78
C THR A 55 8.70 -23.61 -22.28
N PRO A 56 8.43 -22.33 -21.94
CA PRO A 56 7.23 -21.66 -22.41
C PRO A 56 7.34 -21.38 -23.91
N LEU A 57 6.19 -21.39 -24.60
CA LEU A 57 6.12 -20.98 -25.99
C LEU A 57 6.38 -19.47 -26.13
N ARG A 58 7.23 -19.09 -27.07
CA ARG A 58 7.39 -17.68 -27.48
C ARG A 58 6.12 -17.24 -28.23
N PRO A 59 5.55 -16.06 -27.94
CA PRO A 59 4.43 -15.50 -28.72
C PRO A 59 4.77 -15.42 -30.22
N ALA A 60 3.78 -15.39 -31.12
CA ALA A 60 4.06 -15.27 -32.55
C ALA A 60 4.66 -13.90 -32.92
N LYS A 61 4.24 -12.84 -32.21
CA LYS A 61 4.74 -11.46 -32.34
C LYS A 61 4.94 -10.87 -30.93
N PRO A 62 5.81 -9.86 -30.76
CA PRO A 62 5.90 -9.14 -29.50
C PRO A 62 4.55 -8.50 -29.16
N TYR A 63 4.21 -8.44 -27.87
CA TYR A 63 3.10 -7.63 -27.39
C TYR A 63 3.45 -6.16 -27.59
N PHE A 64 2.50 -5.38 -28.09
CA PHE A 64 2.78 -4.02 -28.56
C PHE A 64 1.69 -3.05 -28.15
N LYS A 65 2.09 -1.87 -27.66
CA LYS A 65 1.16 -0.79 -27.28
C LYS A 65 1.70 0.56 -27.76
N GLN A 66 0.94 1.22 -28.64
CA GLN A 66 1.27 2.52 -29.21
C GLN A 66 0.76 3.67 -28.32
N PHE A 67 1.56 4.73 -28.19
CA PHE A 67 1.24 5.97 -27.48
C PHE A 67 1.44 7.17 -28.41
N ASN A 68 0.57 7.28 -29.42
CA ASN A 68 0.55 8.36 -30.42
C ASN A 68 1.95 8.69 -30.99
N GLU A 69 2.29 9.98 -31.09
CA GLU A 69 3.56 10.50 -31.63
C GLU A 69 4.75 10.35 -30.67
N GLU A 70 4.54 9.89 -29.43
CA GLU A 70 5.62 9.73 -28.44
C GLU A 70 6.34 8.38 -28.55
N GLY A 71 5.78 7.43 -29.31
CA GLY A 71 6.37 6.11 -29.54
C GLY A 71 5.46 4.96 -29.08
N ALA A 72 6.07 3.83 -28.74
CA ALA A 72 5.36 2.63 -28.31
C ALA A 72 6.18 1.81 -27.31
N ILE A 73 5.53 0.85 -26.65
CA ILE A 73 6.18 -0.18 -25.82
C ILE A 73 6.00 -1.53 -26.52
N ALA A 74 7.11 -2.27 -26.67
CA ALA A 74 7.10 -3.65 -27.12
C ALA A 74 7.63 -4.58 -26.02
N VAL A 75 6.95 -5.70 -25.79
CA VAL A 75 7.33 -6.73 -24.83
C VAL A 75 7.42 -8.08 -25.52
N ASP A 76 8.51 -8.80 -25.31
CA ASP A 76 8.69 -10.16 -25.84
C ASP A 76 9.15 -11.13 -24.75
N ARG A 77 8.88 -12.42 -24.98
CA ARG A 77 9.29 -13.53 -24.13
C ARG A 77 10.09 -14.52 -24.96
N ILE A 78 11.38 -14.61 -24.68
CA ILE A 78 12.36 -15.36 -25.46
C ILE A 78 12.92 -16.50 -24.62
N VAL A 79 13.11 -17.67 -25.22
CA VAL A 79 13.77 -18.82 -24.58
C VAL A 79 15.16 -18.98 -25.18
N MET A 80 16.16 -19.08 -24.31
CA MET A 80 17.58 -19.26 -24.65
C MET A 80 18.14 -20.43 -23.83
N THR A 81 19.35 -20.88 -24.16
CA THR A 81 20.10 -21.71 -23.19
C THR A 81 20.43 -20.89 -21.93
N ALA A 82 20.59 -21.56 -20.79
CA ALA A 82 20.94 -20.86 -19.55
C ALA A 82 22.26 -20.08 -19.69
N GLU A 83 23.26 -20.66 -20.38
CA GLU A 83 24.56 -20.03 -20.60
C GLU A 83 24.45 -18.77 -21.47
N GLU A 84 23.76 -18.83 -22.60
CA GLU A 84 23.58 -17.68 -23.49
C GLU A 84 22.78 -16.57 -22.81
N ALA A 85 21.77 -16.92 -22.00
CA ALA A 85 20.99 -15.94 -21.27
C ALA A 85 21.80 -15.21 -20.20
N ILE A 86 22.68 -15.91 -19.47
CA ILE A 86 23.60 -15.26 -18.53
C ILE A 86 24.59 -14.39 -19.29
N ARG A 87 25.14 -14.88 -20.41
CA ARG A 87 26.06 -14.10 -21.25
C ARG A 87 25.42 -12.81 -21.72
N TRP A 88 24.19 -12.88 -22.22
CA TRP A 88 23.39 -11.72 -22.61
C TRP A 88 23.09 -10.78 -21.43
N TYR A 89 22.72 -11.32 -20.28
CA TYR A 89 22.51 -10.55 -19.05
C TYR A 89 23.78 -9.80 -18.61
N ARG A 90 24.97 -10.31 -18.95
CA ARG A 90 26.27 -9.70 -18.62
C ARG A 90 26.83 -8.77 -19.70
N THR A 91 26.20 -8.69 -20.87
CA THR A 91 26.64 -7.80 -21.97
C THR A 91 26.75 -6.33 -21.48
N ALA A 92 27.77 -5.63 -21.94
CA ALA A 92 27.96 -4.22 -21.66
C ALA A 92 26.82 -3.38 -22.28
N SER A 93 26.52 -2.21 -21.71
CA SER A 93 25.33 -1.43 -22.10
C SER A 93 25.40 -0.91 -23.54
N ASP A 94 26.61 -0.69 -24.06
CA ASP A 94 26.93 -0.23 -25.41
C ASP A 94 26.91 -1.34 -26.48
N GLU A 95 27.10 -2.60 -26.06
CA GLU A 95 27.02 -3.78 -26.93
C GLU A 95 25.67 -4.49 -26.84
N LEU A 96 24.73 -3.95 -26.04
CA LEU A 96 23.49 -4.63 -25.74
C LEU A 96 22.59 -4.70 -26.98
N GLY A 97 22.10 -5.90 -27.28
CA GLY A 97 21.08 -6.14 -28.29
C GLY A 97 19.85 -6.82 -27.69
N THR A 98 18.77 -6.89 -28.46
CA THR A 98 17.63 -7.76 -28.13
C THR A 98 18.07 -9.22 -28.07
N PRO A 99 17.50 -10.05 -27.18
CA PRO A 99 17.94 -11.43 -27.02
C PRO A 99 17.67 -12.24 -28.29
N ILE A 100 18.55 -13.20 -28.59
CA ILE A 100 18.41 -14.10 -29.73
C ILE A 100 17.87 -15.44 -29.21
N PRO A 101 16.71 -15.92 -29.67
CA PRO A 101 16.12 -17.16 -29.17
C PRO A 101 16.93 -18.39 -29.61
N LEU A 102 16.78 -19.50 -28.87
CA LEU A 102 17.34 -20.80 -29.25
C LEU A 102 16.80 -21.33 -30.59
N ARG A 103 15.53 -21.00 -30.91
CA ARG A 103 14.83 -21.41 -32.14
C ARG A 103 13.94 -20.27 -32.64
N ASP A 104 13.64 -20.28 -33.93
CA ASP A 104 12.67 -19.36 -34.56
C ASP A 104 13.03 -17.87 -34.42
N ALA A 105 14.29 -17.53 -34.72
CA ALA A 105 14.77 -16.15 -34.73
C ALA A 105 14.04 -15.30 -35.80
N ARG A 106 13.60 -14.11 -35.40
CA ARG A 106 12.88 -13.17 -36.26
C ARG A 106 13.84 -12.18 -36.89
N LYS A 107 13.87 -12.18 -38.23
CA LYS A 107 14.59 -11.20 -39.04
C LYS A 107 14.03 -9.80 -38.73
N ASN A 108 14.87 -8.91 -38.18
CA ASN A 108 14.56 -7.52 -37.78
C ASN A 108 13.91 -7.32 -36.39
N SER A 109 13.90 -8.33 -35.52
CA SER A 109 13.46 -8.13 -34.12
C SER A 109 14.44 -8.70 -33.09
N ASP A 110 15.21 -9.72 -33.47
CA ASP A 110 16.17 -10.38 -32.58
C ASP A 110 17.59 -9.93 -32.94
N GLY A 111 18.45 -9.73 -31.93
CA GLY A 111 19.81 -9.21 -32.12
C GLY A 111 19.90 -7.74 -32.54
N VAL A 112 18.78 -7.02 -32.55
CA VAL A 112 18.73 -5.58 -32.86
C VAL A 112 19.37 -4.78 -31.71
N PRO A 113 20.25 -3.80 -32.00
CA PRO A 113 20.88 -2.97 -30.97
C PRO A 113 19.87 -2.28 -30.04
N LEU A 114 20.21 -2.24 -28.74
CA LEU A 114 19.46 -1.56 -27.69
C LEU A 114 20.28 -0.42 -27.13
N SER A 115 19.66 0.75 -26.99
CA SER A 115 20.17 1.81 -26.14
C SER A 115 19.81 1.51 -24.68
N ALA A 116 20.83 1.44 -23.84
CA ALA A 116 20.69 1.33 -22.38
C ALA A 116 21.68 2.30 -21.71
N GLY A 117 21.29 2.82 -20.55
CA GLY A 117 22.17 3.60 -19.68
C GLY A 117 23.18 2.70 -19.00
N ARG A 118 24.10 3.28 -18.22
CA ARG A 118 25.14 2.51 -17.57
C ARG A 118 24.55 1.60 -16.50
N LEU A 119 24.66 0.29 -16.73
CA LEU A 119 24.14 -0.74 -15.82
C LEU A 119 25.14 -1.08 -14.70
N SER A 120 24.70 -0.92 -13.45
CA SER A 120 25.48 -1.24 -12.24
C SER A 120 24.91 -2.43 -11.48
N ASP A 121 25.77 -3.32 -10.99
CA ASP A 121 25.38 -4.59 -10.36
C ASP A 121 25.01 -4.45 -8.88
N PHE A 122 23.88 -5.04 -8.49
CA PHE A 122 23.46 -5.19 -7.09
C PHE A 122 22.87 -6.58 -6.82
N PRO A 123 23.44 -7.39 -5.93
CA PRO A 123 24.78 -7.23 -5.35
C PRO A 123 25.86 -7.28 -6.44
N THR A 124 27.11 -6.96 -6.08
CA THR A 124 28.24 -7.03 -7.03
C THR A 124 28.38 -8.44 -7.60
N TRP A 125 28.43 -8.54 -8.93
CA TRP A 125 28.61 -9.82 -9.62
C TRP A 125 29.92 -10.52 -9.18
N PRO A 126 29.95 -11.86 -9.01
CA PRO A 126 28.91 -12.86 -9.34
C PRO A 126 27.98 -13.24 -8.19
N VAL A 127 27.90 -12.41 -7.13
CA VAL A 127 27.06 -12.72 -5.97
C VAL A 127 25.58 -12.70 -6.37
N LEU A 128 24.82 -13.66 -5.86
CA LEU A 128 23.36 -13.67 -5.90
C LEU A 128 22.81 -13.46 -4.49
N GLY A 129 21.80 -12.61 -4.35
CA GLY A 129 21.17 -12.30 -3.07
C GLY A 129 19.78 -12.91 -2.93
N VAL A 130 19.42 -13.32 -1.71
CA VAL A 130 18.02 -13.60 -1.37
C VAL A 130 17.30 -12.30 -1.03
N PRO A 131 16.04 -12.10 -1.45
CA PRO A 131 15.27 -10.95 -1.02
C PRO A 131 15.00 -11.06 0.49
N LEU A 132 15.44 -10.06 1.26
CA LEU A 132 15.02 -9.94 2.64
C LEU A 132 13.69 -9.19 2.72
N GLU A 133 12.83 -9.62 3.64
CA GLU A 133 11.58 -8.90 3.94
C GLU A 133 11.87 -7.60 4.71
N SER A 134 12.96 -7.53 5.47
CA SER A 134 13.43 -6.39 6.27
C SER A 134 14.96 -6.34 6.31
N ASP A 135 15.55 -5.18 6.64
CA ASP A 135 17.00 -5.11 6.94
C ASP A 135 17.34 -5.85 8.23
N ASP A 136 16.39 -5.92 9.14
CA ASP A 136 16.46 -6.78 10.31
C ASP A 136 15.96 -8.17 9.94
N ILE A 137 16.86 -9.16 9.98
CA ILE A 137 16.57 -10.55 9.65
C ILE A 137 15.48 -11.17 10.54
N THR A 138 15.20 -10.56 11.70
CA THR A 138 14.19 -11.04 12.64
C THR A 138 12.82 -10.43 12.41
N LEU A 139 12.76 -9.22 11.83
CA LEU A 139 11.53 -8.47 11.64
C LEU A 139 10.93 -8.73 10.26
N LYS A 140 9.60 -8.75 10.22
CA LYS A 140 8.87 -8.67 8.97
C LYS A 140 8.81 -7.21 8.53
N SER A 141 9.19 -6.91 7.28
CA SER A 141 8.67 -5.72 6.59
C SER A 141 7.68 -6.16 5.52
N GLU A 142 6.70 -5.32 5.27
CA GLU A 142 5.56 -5.68 4.45
C GLU A 142 5.85 -5.62 2.94
N ARG A 143 7.04 -5.16 2.51
CA ARG A 143 7.39 -5.05 1.08
C ARG A 143 8.86 -5.37 0.77
N PRO A 144 9.14 -6.43 -0.03
CA PRO A 144 10.51 -6.76 -0.42
C PRO A 144 11.08 -5.72 -1.41
N SER A 145 12.40 -5.56 -1.41
CA SER A 145 13.13 -4.67 -2.35
C SER A 145 13.21 -5.22 -3.79
N ILE A 146 12.66 -6.40 -4.02
CA ILE A 146 12.63 -7.07 -5.32
C ILE A 146 11.17 -7.16 -5.79
N PRO A 147 10.83 -6.76 -7.03
CA PRO A 147 9.47 -6.64 -7.51
C PRO A 147 8.76 -7.98 -7.77
N PHE A 148 9.51 -9.08 -7.77
CA PHE A 148 9.00 -10.38 -8.15
C PHE A 148 8.32 -11.07 -6.98
N ARG A 149 7.02 -11.28 -7.09
CA ARG A 149 6.23 -12.08 -6.14
C ARG A 149 6.43 -13.56 -6.49
N ASN A 150 7.42 -14.19 -5.87
CA ASN A 150 7.74 -15.59 -6.18
C ASN A 150 7.35 -16.57 -5.08
N LEU A 151 6.82 -17.72 -5.52
CA LEU A 151 6.35 -18.85 -4.70
C LEU A 151 7.46 -19.90 -4.47
N GLY A 152 8.74 -19.51 -4.46
CA GLY A 152 9.85 -20.46 -4.38
C GLY A 152 11.17 -19.85 -3.92
N ILE A 153 12.17 -20.72 -3.75
CA ILE A 153 13.52 -20.39 -3.29
C ILE A 153 14.29 -19.84 -4.49
N ILE A 154 14.51 -18.53 -4.53
CA ILE A 154 15.12 -17.84 -5.67
C ILE A 154 16.11 -16.81 -5.17
N ARG A 155 17.31 -16.84 -5.76
CA ARG A 155 18.35 -15.84 -5.58
C ARG A 155 18.37 -14.91 -6.79
N TYR A 156 18.71 -13.64 -6.57
CA TYR A 156 18.66 -12.62 -7.62
C TYR A 156 19.96 -11.87 -7.75
N SER A 157 20.21 -11.41 -8.97
CA SER A 157 21.07 -10.27 -9.25
C SER A 157 20.25 -9.24 -10.01
N ARG A 158 20.51 -7.95 -9.79
CA ARG A 158 19.87 -6.87 -10.55
C ARG A 158 20.95 -5.92 -11.06
N ARG A 159 20.72 -5.43 -12.27
CA ARG A 159 21.50 -4.41 -12.94
C ARG A 159 20.65 -3.17 -13.03
N ILE A 160 20.99 -2.14 -12.27
CA ILE A 160 20.22 -0.90 -12.24
C ILE A 160 20.95 0.11 -13.13
N SER A 161 20.21 0.69 -14.07
CA SER A 161 20.73 1.77 -14.93
C SER A 161 21.02 3.01 -14.09
N ASP A 162 21.92 3.86 -14.56
CA ASP A 162 21.89 5.28 -14.22
C ASP A 162 20.58 5.93 -14.71
N SER A 163 20.30 7.13 -14.23
CA SER A 163 19.06 7.83 -14.59
C SER A 163 19.04 8.18 -16.08
N GLN A 164 17.88 8.02 -16.69
CA GLN A 164 17.61 8.35 -18.09
C GLN A 164 16.26 9.07 -18.18
N GLU A 165 16.14 10.00 -19.12
CA GLU A 165 14.86 10.65 -19.41
C GLU A 165 13.92 9.68 -20.12
N TRP A 166 12.69 9.55 -19.65
CA TRP A 166 11.67 8.68 -20.24
C TRP A 166 10.60 9.51 -20.97
N PRO A 167 9.94 8.95 -22.01
CA PRO A 167 8.77 9.57 -22.63
C PRO A 167 7.68 9.89 -21.60
N SER A 168 6.81 10.86 -21.90
CA SER A 168 5.81 11.35 -20.94
C SER A 168 4.82 10.27 -20.50
N PHE A 169 4.51 9.30 -21.37
CA PHE A 169 3.68 8.14 -21.02
C PHE A 169 4.34 7.19 -20.00
N LEU A 170 5.62 7.35 -19.66
CA LEU A 170 6.32 6.64 -18.57
C LEU A 170 6.60 7.54 -17.36
N ASP A 171 5.93 8.69 -17.27
CA ASP A 171 5.96 9.52 -16.07
C ASP A 171 5.31 8.78 -14.88
N GLN A 172 6.11 8.53 -13.84
CA GLN A 172 5.73 7.76 -12.65
C GLN A 172 4.67 8.49 -11.82
N ASP A 173 4.76 9.81 -11.76
CA ASP A 173 3.80 10.68 -11.07
C ASP A 173 2.60 11.03 -11.98
N GLY A 174 2.73 10.75 -13.28
CA GLY A 174 1.77 11.04 -14.32
C GLY A 174 0.42 10.35 -14.12
N GLN A 175 -0.63 11.17 -14.11
CA GLN A 175 -2.03 10.71 -14.02
C GLN A 175 -2.74 10.68 -15.39
N SER A 176 -2.02 10.96 -16.47
CA SER A 176 -2.61 10.92 -17.81
C SER A 176 -3.12 9.50 -18.14
N LYS A 177 -4.13 9.42 -19.00
CA LYS A 177 -4.66 8.13 -19.48
C LYS A 177 -3.55 7.27 -20.10
N HIS A 178 -2.64 7.90 -20.86
CA HIS A 178 -1.50 7.20 -21.47
C HIS A 178 -0.54 6.64 -20.43
N CYS A 179 -0.22 7.39 -19.36
CA CYS A 179 0.58 6.90 -18.25
C CYS A 179 -0.06 5.66 -17.60
N GLN A 180 -1.36 5.74 -17.27
CA GLN A 180 -2.06 4.62 -16.65
C GLN A 180 -2.10 3.37 -17.55
N GLU A 181 -2.30 3.56 -18.86
CA GLU A 181 -2.30 2.47 -19.83
C GLU A 181 -0.91 1.84 -20.00
N ALA A 182 0.16 2.63 -19.98
CA ALA A 182 1.53 2.14 -20.09
C ALA A 182 1.92 1.26 -18.90
N PHE A 183 1.69 1.73 -17.67
CA PHE A 183 2.03 0.95 -16.47
C PHE A 183 1.15 -0.29 -16.32
N LYS A 184 -0.15 -0.23 -16.64
CA LYS A 184 -1.00 -1.44 -16.67
C LYS A 184 -0.55 -2.45 -17.73
N PHE A 185 -0.14 -1.98 -18.90
CA PHE A 185 0.38 -2.84 -19.96
C PHE A 185 1.68 -3.55 -19.52
N LEU A 186 2.59 -2.81 -18.88
CA LEU A 186 3.83 -3.36 -18.34
C LEU A 186 3.59 -4.33 -17.18
N GLU A 187 2.74 -3.97 -16.22
CA GLU A 187 2.40 -4.85 -15.08
C GLU A 187 1.81 -6.18 -15.56
N HIS A 188 0.93 -6.14 -16.57
CA HIS A 188 0.33 -7.35 -17.14
C HIS A 188 1.34 -8.30 -17.79
N HIS A 189 2.30 -7.77 -18.56
CA HIS A 189 3.21 -8.59 -19.38
C HIS A 189 4.58 -8.86 -18.73
N MET A 190 5.04 -7.98 -17.84
CA MET A 190 6.31 -8.12 -17.12
C MET A 190 6.11 -8.62 -15.68
N HIS A 191 4.87 -8.65 -15.18
CA HIS A 191 4.53 -9.06 -13.81
C HIS A 191 5.21 -8.21 -12.73
N VAL A 192 5.51 -6.95 -13.05
CA VAL A 192 6.15 -5.96 -12.16
C VAL A 192 5.35 -4.67 -12.24
N ASP A 193 4.95 -4.14 -11.08
CA ASP A 193 4.41 -2.79 -10.98
C ASP A 193 5.57 -1.78 -10.93
N PHE A 194 5.91 -1.19 -12.07
CA PHE A 194 6.98 -0.19 -12.17
C PHE A 194 6.62 1.16 -11.54
N ARG A 195 5.38 1.38 -11.08
CA ARG A 195 5.05 2.52 -10.22
C ARG A 195 5.51 2.27 -8.79
N GLU A 196 5.44 1.02 -8.34
CA GLU A 196 5.97 0.61 -7.03
C GLU A 196 7.49 0.38 -7.05
N TYR A 197 8.03 -0.03 -8.20
CA TYR A 197 9.44 -0.35 -8.40
C TYR A 197 10.09 0.46 -9.54
N PRO A 198 10.05 1.81 -9.47
CA PRO A 198 10.53 2.69 -10.54
C PRO A 198 12.03 2.58 -10.81
N GLU A 199 12.83 2.17 -9.82
CA GLU A 199 14.27 2.01 -9.96
C GLU A 199 14.67 0.90 -10.97
N TYR A 200 13.74 -0.02 -11.27
CA TYR A 200 13.97 -1.09 -12.24
C TYR A 200 13.76 -0.62 -13.69
N ILE A 201 13.20 0.57 -13.92
CA ILE A 201 13.08 1.13 -15.28
C ILE A 201 14.50 1.48 -15.81
N GLY A 202 14.79 0.98 -17.01
CA GLY A 202 16.10 0.95 -17.66
C GLY A 202 16.99 -0.21 -17.23
N GLY A 203 16.56 -1.01 -16.26
CA GLY A 203 17.39 -2.05 -15.62
C GLY A 203 17.14 -3.47 -16.14
N MET A 204 17.84 -4.41 -15.53
CA MET A 204 17.71 -5.84 -15.77
C MET A 204 17.71 -6.61 -14.45
N ALA A 205 17.05 -7.76 -14.39
CA ALA A 205 17.15 -8.68 -13.27
C ALA A 205 17.42 -10.11 -13.73
N LEU A 206 18.19 -10.85 -12.94
CA LEU A 206 18.42 -12.28 -13.09
C LEU A 206 17.81 -12.97 -11.87
N ALA A 207 16.97 -13.96 -12.13
CA ALA A 207 16.34 -14.82 -11.15
C ALA A 207 16.87 -16.25 -11.31
N VAL A 208 17.53 -16.75 -10.28
CA VAL A 208 18.13 -18.09 -10.22
C VAL A 208 17.38 -18.89 -9.16
N PRO A 209 16.41 -19.74 -9.53
CA PRO A 209 15.79 -20.65 -8.58
C PRO A 209 16.81 -21.63 -8.01
N ASP A 210 16.56 -22.17 -6.83
CA ASP A 210 17.36 -23.29 -6.34
C ASP A 210 17.06 -24.57 -7.15
N CYS A 211 18.10 -25.35 -7.44
CA CYS A 211 18.00 -26.56 -8.23
C CYS A 211 17.81 -27.83 -7.39
N ASP A 212 18.13 -27.79 -6.09
CA ASP A 212 18.10 -28.96 -5.21
C ASP A 212 16.84 -28.98 -4.35
N VAL A 213 16.41 -27.83 -3.83
CA VAL A 213 15.31 -27.67 -2.87
C VAL A 213 14.08 -27.09 -3.55
N HIS A 214 13.01 -27.89 -3.60
CA HIS A 214 11.74 -27.50 -4.20
C HIS A 214 10.89 -26.63 -3.26
N SER A 215 10.82 -26.99 -1.98
CA SER A 215 10.02 -26.25 -1.00
C SER A 215 10.50 -26.50 0.41
N VAL A 216 10.43 -25.49 1.27
CA VAL A 216 10.60 -25.62 2.72
C VAL A 216 9.25 -25.41 3.39
N ARG A 217 8.86 -26.34 4.27
CA ARG A 217 7.66 -26.22 5.09
C ARG A 217 8.05 -26.23 6.55
N GLN A 218 7.40 -25.38 7.33
CA GLN A 218 7.63 -25.26 8.75
C GLN A 218 6.30 -25.47 9.47
N PHE A 219 6.28 -26.33 10.48
CA PHE A 219 5.12 -26.59 11.31
C PHE A 219 5.54 -26.91 12.73
N VAL A 220 4.65 -26.62 13.67
CA VAL A 220 4.84 -26.89 15.09
C VAL A 220 3.87 -27.97 15.50
N ASP A 221 4.37 -28.94 16.26
CA ASP A 221 3.59 -30.01 16.86
C ASP A 221 3.59 -29.84 18.39
N PRO A 222 2.46 -29.42 18.99
CA PRO A 222 2.34 -29.31 20.43
C PRO A 222 2.13 -30.68 21.08
N LYS A 223 2.95 -31.01 22.08
CA LYS A 223 2.82 -32.24 22.87
C LYS A 223 1.94 -32.01 24.11
N GLU A 224 1.38 -33.09 24.66
CA GLU A 224 0.49 -33.03 25.83
C GLU A 224 1.16 -32.49 27.09
N ASP A 225 2.49 -32.62 27.21
CA ASP A 225 3.30 -32.13 28.33
C ASP A 225 3.64 -30.63 28.25
N GLY A 226 3.14 -29.93 27.21
CA GLY A 226 3.39 -28.51 26.97
C GLY A 226 4.70 -28.20 26.24
N SER A 227 5.51 -29.22 25.92
CA SER A 227 6.64 -29.08 25.01
C SER A 227 6.17 -28.99 23.55
N GLU A 228 6.98 -28.39 22.68
CA GLU A 228 6.67 -28.30 21.26
C GLU A 228 7.85 -28.80 20.43
N SER A 229 7.55 -29.48 19.32
CA SER A 229 8.54 -29.86 18.32
C SER A 229 8.39 -28.97 17.09
N LEU A 230 9.47 -28.30 16.70
CA LEU A 230 9.56 -27.58 15.44
C LEU A 230 10.02 -28.53 14.34
N TYR A 231 9.16 -28.74 13.36
CA TYR A 231 9.47 -29.52 12.18
C TYR A 231 9.72 -28.61 10.99
N ILE A 232 10.85 -28.84 10.33
CA ILE A 232 11.21 -28.16 9.09
C ILE A 232 11.46 -29.23 8.04
N HIS A 233 10.54 -29.32 7.08
CA HIS A 233 10.59 -30.31 6.00
C HIS A 233 11.04 -29.63 4.70
N LEU A 234 12.22 -30.00 4.25
CA LEU A 234 12.80 -29.63 2.97
C LEU A 234 12.49 -30.72 1.95
N LYS A 235 11.73 -30.36 0.91
CA LYS A 235 11.42 -31.28 -0.18
C LYS A 235 12.44 -31.09 -1.31
N PRO A 236 13.18 -32.12 -1.75
CA PRO A 236 14.08 -31.99 -2.89
C PRO A 236 13.31 -31.90 -4.21
N HIS A 237 13.95 -31.34 -5.23
CA HIS A 237 13.52 -31.49 -6.61
C HIS A 237 13.64 -32.96 -7.06
N PRO A 238 12.78 -33.45 -7.99
CA PRO A 238 12.86 -34.83 -8.46
C PRO A 238 14.26 -35.21 -8.97
N GLY A 239 14.83 -36.27 -8.42
CA GLY A 239 16.17 -36.76 -8.80
C GLY A 239 17.35 -35.96 -8.23
N ARG A 240 17.10 -34.98 -7.36
CA ARG A 240 18.14 -34.18 -6.68
C ARG A 240 18.27 -34.61 -5.22
N LYS A 241 19.46 -34.40 -4.66
CA LYS A 241 19.78 -34.70 -3.27
C LYS A 241 19.98 -33.41 -2.46
N LEU A 242 19.75 -33.49 -1.16
CA LEU A 242 19.89 -32.39 -0.22
C LEU A 242 21.31 -32.30 0.37
N GLU A 243 22.34 -32.41 -0.48
CA GLU A 243 23.74 -32.41 -0.04
C GLU A 243 24.26 -30.98 0.20
N GLY A 244 25.17 -30.80 1.17
CA GLY A 244 25.82 -29.51 1.43
C GLY A 244 24.91 -28.43 2.02
N LEU A 245 23.71 -28.79 2.49
CA LEU A 245 22.73 -27.87 3.06
C LEU A 245 22.84 -27.76 4.58
N SER A 246 22.72 -26.54 5.10
CA SER A 246 22.63 -26.26 6.54
C SER A 246 21.48 -25.32 6.82
N LEU A 247 20.72 -25.65 7.87
CA LEU A 247 19.55 -24.91 8.31
C LEU A 247 19.84 -24.24 9.65
N THR A 248 19.70 -22.93 9.69
CA THR A 248 19.75 -22.14 10.92
C THR A 248 18.34 -21.76 11.35
N SER A 249 17.89 -22.27 12.50
CA SER A 249 16.63 -21.85 13.14
C SER A 249 16.91 -20.70 14.10
N MET A 250 16.06 -19.67 14.05
CA MET A 250 16.06 -18.57 15.01
C MET A 250 14.70 -18.49 15.68
N GLU A 251 14.70 -18.40 17.00
CA GLU A 251 13.47 -18.30 17.79
C GLU A 251 13.56 -17.14 18.76
N GLY A 252 12.41 -16.52 19.02
CA GLY A 252 12.35 -15.39 19.92
C GLY A 252 10.98 -15.19 20.54
N GLN A 253 11.01 -14.55 21.70
CA GLN A 253 9.83 -14.23 22.50
C GLN A 253 10.00 -12.82 23.08
N GLU A 254 8.98 -11.97 22.90
CA GLU A 254 8.92 -10.61 23.47
C GLU A 254 10.18 -9.75 23.22
N GLY A 255 10.81 -9.90 22.05
CA GLY A 255 12.03 -9.15 21.70
C GLY A 255 13.34 -9.76 22.21
N ILE A 256 13.29 -10.95 22.81
CA ILE A 256 14.46 -11.72 23.24
C ILE A 256 14.69 -12.87 22.26
N LEU A 257 15.90 -13.00 21.72
CA LEU A 257 16.32 -14.16 20.96
C LEU A 257 16.56 -15.33 21.93
N THR A 258 15.74 -16.37 21.84
CA THR A 258 15.77 -17.52 22.76
C THR A 258 16.57 -18.68 22.21
N SER A 259 16.68 -18.82 20.89
CA SER A 259 17.51 -19.84 20.25
C SER A 259 18.08 -19.38 18.91
N PHE A 260 19.28 -19.89 18.58
CA PHE A 260 19.97 -19.73 17.30
C PHE A 260 20.76 -21.01 16.98
N ASP A 261 20.06 -22.03 16.48
CA ASP A 261 20.62 -23.35 16.24
C ASP A 261 20.93 -23.54 14.75
N THR A 262 22.11 -24.06 14.42
CA THR A 262 22.45 -24.48 13.05
C THR A 262 22.66 -25.98 12.99
N VAL A 263 21.92 -26.65 12.11
CA VAL A 263 21.99 -28.09 11.92
C VAL A 263 22.17 -28.44 10.43
N PRO A 264 22.93 -29.50 10.11
CA PRO A 264 22.97 -30.02 8.76
C PRO A 264 21.59 -30.58 8.37
N VAL A 265 21.20 -30.43 7.10
CA VAL A 265 19.96 -31.01 6.60
C VAL A 265 20.15 -32.51 6.35
N PRO A 266 19.34 -33.40 6.95
CA PRO A 266 19.41 -34.83 6.70
C PRO A 266 19.00 -35.21 5.26
N GLU A 267 19.36 -36.42 4.83
CA GLU A 267 19.04 -36.90 3.48
C GLU A 267 17.54 -36.99 3.19
N ASP A 268 16.72 -37.29 4.21
CA ASP A 268 15.26 -37.34 4.12
C ASP A 268 14.60 -35.96 4.14
N GLY A 269 15.39 -34.90 4.37
CA GLY A 269 14.94 -33.51 4.41
C GLY A 269 14.12 -33.13 5.64
N LEU A 270 14.01 -34.00 6.66
CA LEU A 270 13.23 -33.72 7.86
C LEU A 270 14.14 -33.28 9.01
N VAL A 271 14.09 -32.00 9.34
CA VAL A 271 14.74 -31.46 10.54
C VAL A 271 13.72 -31.37 11.67
N VAL A 272 14.06 -31.95 12.82
CA VAL A 272 13.25 -31.91 14.04
C VAL A 272 14.05 -31.21 15.13
N ILE A 273 13.45 -30.18 15.71
CA ILE A 273 14.05 -29.43 16.82
C ILE A 273 13.07 -29.46 18.00
N GLU A 274 13.48 -30.08 19.10
CA GLU A 274 12.64 -30.19 20.30
C GLU A 274 12.82 -28.96 21.22
N ARG A 275 11.70 -28.46 21.75
CA ARG A 275 11.67 -27.34 22.70
C ARG A 275 10.90 -27.71 23.96
N PRO A 276 11.43 -27.39 25.15
CA PRO A 276 10.77 -27.68 26.42
C PRO A 276 9.55 -26.79 26.69
N SER A 277 9.27 -25.81 25.83
CA SER A 277 8.21 -24.82 25.98
C SER A 277 7.63 -24.42 24.62
N SER A 278 6.50 -23.71 24.64
CA SER A 278 5.84 -23.22 23.44
C SER A 278 6.71 -22.28 22.61
N ILE A 279 6.71 -22.50 21.30
CA ILE A 279 7.35 -21.67 20.29
C ILE A 279 6.42 -20.52 19.95
N HIS A 280 6.82 -19.30 20.31
CA HIS A 280 6.06 -18.09 20.05
C HIS A 280 6.26 -17.58 18.62
N GLY A 281 7.50 -17.66 18.13
CA GLY A 281 7.83 -17.35 16.76
C GLY A 281 9.14 -18.00 16.36
N SER A 282 9.24 -18.36 15.08
CA SER A 282 10.45 -18.95 14.52
C SER A 282 10.70 -18.41 13.12
N GLY A 283 11.96 -18.14 12.83
CA GLY A 283 12.50 -17.80 11.51
C GLY A 283 13.53 -18.84 11.10
N LEU A 284 13.92 -18.81 9.83
CA LEU A 284 14.90 -19.76 9.31
C LEU A 284 15.81 -19.12 8.27
N ILE A 285 17.06 -19.60 8.23
CA ILE A 285 18.00 -19.35 7.14
C ILE A 285 18.45 -20.70 6.61
N LEU A 286 18.27 -20.92 5.30
CA LEU A 286 18.81 -22.09 4.60
C LEU A 286 20.04 -21.67 3.81
N THR A 287 21.13 -22.41 3.99
CA THR A 287 22.43 -22.16 3.33
C THR A 287 22.93 -23.41 2.63
N HIS A 288 23.73 -23.22 1.59
CA HIS A 288 24.46 -24.27 0.89
C HIS A 288 25.95 -23.93 0.85
N THR A 289 26.82 -24.92 1.09
CA THR A 289 28.28 -24.72 1.23
C THR A 289 28.90 -23.94 0.07
N GLU A 290 28.47 -24.20 -1.17
CA GLU A 290 29.00 -23.51 -2.35
C GLU A 290 28.17 -22.31 -2.82
N ARG A 291 26.87 -22.28 -2.51
CA ARG A 291 25.90 -21.36 -3.14
C ARG A 291 25.46 -20.23 -2.21
N GLY A 292 25.91 -20.25 -0.96
CA GLY A 292 25.60 -19.26 0.06
C GLY A 292 24.16 -19.40 0.56
N VAL A 293 23.53 -18.26 0.86
CA VAL A 293 22.15 -18.21 1.37
C VAL A 293 21.17 -18.54 0.25
N LEU A 294 20.30 -19.52 0.49
CA LEU A 294 19.26 -19.94 -0.45
C LEU A 294 17.89 -19.37 -0.07
N LEU A 295 17.57 -19.34 1.22
CA LEU A 295 16.30 -18.86 1.75
C LEU A 295 16.53 -18.15 3.08
N GLN A 296 15.82 -17.05 3.30
CA GLN A 296 15.69 -16.41 4.60
C GLN A 296 14.20 -16.14 4.85
N THR A 297 13.72 -16.51 6.03
CA THR A 297 12.37 -16.19 6.51
C THR A 297 12.51 -15.53 7.88
N PRO A 298 11.92 -14.34 8.11
CA PRO A 298 11.97 -13.69 9.42
C PRO A 298 11.18 -14.47 10.46
N MET A 299 11.29 -14.10 11.73
CA MET A 299 10.54 -14.76 12.79
C MET A 299 9.03 -14.55 12.58
N ARG A 300 8.30 -15.65 12.40
CA ARG A 300 6.85 -15.64 12.20
C ARG A 300 6.16 -16.36 13.36
N GLN A 301 5.04 -15.79 13.78
CA GLN A 301 4.15 -16.44 14.74
C GLN A 301 3.28 -17.48 14.02
N PHE A 302 2.97 -18.58 14.69
CA PHE A 302 2.12 -19.63 14.16
C PHE A 302 0.64 -19.31 14.41
N LEU A 303 -0.21 -19.45 13.39
CA LEU A 303 -1.66 -19.32 13.52
C LEU A 303 -2.20 -20.55 14.27
N ARG A 304 -2.72 -20.36 15.49
CA ARG A 304 -3.21 -21.44 16.34
C ARG A 304 -4.73 -21.69 16.22
N GLN A 305 -5.51 -20.68 15.83
CA GLN A 305 -6.97 -20.81 15.63
C GLN A 305 -7.48 -19.81 14.56
N MET A 306 -8.50 -20.20 13.79
CA MET A 306 -9.21 -19.35 12.84
C MET A 306 -10.73 -19.54 12.99
N ASN A 307 -11.49 -18.46 13.22
CA ASN A 307 -12.95 -18.47 13.27
C ASN A 307 -13.50 -17.67 12.08
N THR A 308 -14.49 -18.21 11.36
CA THR A 308 -15.07 -17.57 10.15
C THR A 308 -16.57 -17.33 10.31
N LYS A 309 -17.06 -16.16 9.90
CA LYS A 309 -18.48 -15.79 9.81
C LYS A 309 -18.78 -15.24 8.40
N ILE A 310 -19.91 -15.60 7.81
CA ILE A 310 -20.33 -15.21 6.45
C ILE A 310 -21.63 -14.39 6.54
N ASP A 311 -21.66 -13.20 5.94
CA ASP A 311 -22.85 -12.32 5.88
C ASP A 311 -23.38 -12.21 4.43
N LEU A 312 -24.71 -12.24 4.26
CA LEU A 312 -25.44 -12.12 2.97
C LEU A 312 -26.00 -10.69 2.81
N VAL A 313 -26.07 -10.16 1.57
CA VAL A 313 -26.49 -8.77 1.26
C VAL A 313 -27.88 -8.77 0.61
N GLU A 314 -28.81 -7.93 1.09
CA GLU A 314 -30.23 -7.98 0.68
C GLU A 314 -30.77 -6.82 -0.19
N GLN A 315 -30.24 -5.57 -0.18
CA GLN A 315 -30.86 -4.49 -0.99
C GLN A 315 -29.98 -3.25 -1.29
N ARG A 316 -30.27 -2.53 -2.41
CA ARG A 316 -29.65 -1.26 -2.85
C ARG A 316 -30.58 -0.05 -2.67
N ILE A 317 -30.06 1.10 -2.20
CA ILE A 317 -30.82 2.36 -2.04
C ILE A 317 -30.04 3.54 -2.67
N LYS A 318 -30.76 4.50 -3.27
CA LYS A 318 -30.22 5.76 -3.82
C LYS A 318 -30.57 6.94 -2.90
N VAL A 319 -29.59 7.77 -2.55
CA VAL A 319 -29.72 8.90 -1.61
C VAL A 319 -29.26 10.21 -2.29
N SER A 320 -29.98 11.31 -2.10
CA SER A 320 -29.70 12.64 -2.70
C SER A 320 -29.69 13.72 -1.61
N VAL A 321 -28.57 14.46 -1.45
CA VAL A 321 -28.33 15.38 -0.32
C VAL A 321 -27.48 16.61 -0.72
N PRO A 322 -27.70 17.81 -0.16
CA PRO A 322 -26.83 18.96 -0.37
C PRO A 322 -25.39 18.78 0.18
N GLU A 323 -24.39 19.25 -0.57
CA GLU A 323 -22.97 19.12 -0.19
C GLU A 323 -22.53 19.94 1.05
N THR A 324 -23.23 21.03 1.35
CA THR A 324 -22.91 22.00 2.41
C THR A 324 -24.16 22.61 3.06
N ASP A 325 -23.98 23.23 4.24
CA ASP A 325 -25.04 23.95 4.97
C ASP A 325 -25.47 25.28 4.31
N LYS A 326 -24.89 25.66 3.16
CA LYS A 326 -25.18 26.93 2.48
C LYS A 326 -26.49 26.85 1.68
N LYS A 327 -27.27 27.93 1.68
CA LYS A 327 -28.57 28.08 0.97
C LYS A 327 -28.54 27.79 -0.55
N LYS A 328 -27.36 27.68 -1.19
CA LYS A 328 -27.17 27.37 -2.63
C LYS A 328 -26.10 26.30 -2.84
N SER A 329 -26.12 25.23 -2.07
CA SER A 329 -25.19 24.11 -2.24
C SER A 329 -25.58 23.23 -3.43
N ALA A 330 -24.58 22.68 -4.14
CA ALA A 330 -24.82 21.62 -5.13
C ALA A 330 -25.39 20.36 -4.46
N VAL A 331 -26.19 19.60 -5.22
CA VAL A 331 -26.83 18.34 -4.79
C VAL A 331 -25.94 17.16 -5.15
N ASP A 332 -25.61 16.32 -4.17
CA ASP A 332 -24.83 15.09 -4.32
C ASP A 332 -25.75 13.86 -4.30
N GLU A 333 -25.69 13.03 -5.34
CA GLU A 333 -26.45 11.78 -5.46
C GLU A 333 -25.52 10.57 -5.35
N TYR A 334 -25.79 9.64 -4.43
CA TYR A 334 -25.03 8.40 -4.30
C TYR A 334 -25.91 7.14 -4.24
N VAL A 335 -25.39 6.04 -4.80
CA VAL A 335 -26.02 4.70 -4.84
C VAL A 335 -25.14 3.74 -4.04
N THR A 336 -25.73 2.79 -3.31
CA THR A 336 -24.99 1.76 -2.55
C THR A 336 -24.91 0.44 -3.33
N ASP A 337 -23.70 -0.02 -3.69
CA ASP A 337 -23.27 -1.44 -3.85
C ASP A 337 -21.76 -1.64 -4.23
N LYS A 338 -21.22 -2.88 -4.06
CA LYS A 338 -19.80 -3.32 -3.84
C LYS A 338 -18.71 -3.19 -4.98
N LYS A 339 -17.47 -2.83 -4.51
CA LYS A 339 -16.04 -2.97 -4.99
C LYS A 339 -15.58 -2.17 -6.25
N THR A 340 -14.37 -1.55 -6.35
CA THR A 340 -12.98 -1.93 -5.95
C THR A 340 -12.03 -0.72 -5.71
N LEU A 341 -10.94 -0.95 -4.94
CA LEU A 341 -9.68 -0.21 -4.64
C LEU A 341 -9.48 1.26 -5.09
N ALA A 342 -9.09 2.10 -4.13
CA ALA A 342 -8.51 3.43 -4.36
C ALA A 342 -7.00 3.36 -4.08
N SER A 343 -6.20 3.90 -4.99
CA SER A 343 -4.74 3.99 -4.88
C SER A 343 -4.34 5.13 -3.95
N SER A 344 -3.31 4.92 -3.14
CA SER A 344 -2.61 6.01 -2.45
C SER A 344 -1.69 6.74 -3.43
N GLN A 345 -1.80 8.06 -3.50
CA GLN A 345 -0.82 8.92 -4.17
C GLN A 345 0.28 9.31 -3.19
N THR A 346 1.51 9.28 -3.69
CA THR A 346 2.68 9.91 -3.06
C THR A 346 2.93 11.19 -3.82
N LEU A 347 3.12 12.31 -3.11
CA LEU A 347 3.29 13.62 -3.72
C LEU A 347 4.67 14.15 -3.34
N GLY A 348 5.60 14.08 -4.29
CA GLY A 348 6.96 14.59 -4.14
C GLY A 348 7.86 14.09 -5.27
N LYS A 349 8.64 14.99 -5.89
CA LYS A 349 9.65 14.60 -6.86
C LYS A 349 10.89 14.10 -6.12
N ALA A 350 11.20 12.81 -6.25
CA ALA A 350 12.50 12.31 -5.83
C ALA A 350 13.61 13.03 -6.62
N PRO A 351 14.73 13.44 -5.98
CA PRO A 351 15.83 14.05 -6.69
C PRO A 351 16.37 13.08 -7.75
N ASN A 352 16.59 13.59 -8.96
CA ASN A 352 17.20 12.83 -10.05
C ASN A 352 18.70 12.65 -9.74
N THR A 353 19.05 11.62 -8.98
CA THR A 353 20.44 11.31 -8.65
C THR A 353 21.01 10.35 -9.70
N THR A 354 22.21 10.65 -10.21
CA THR A 354 22.91 9.82 -11.20
C THR A 354 23.51 8.53 -10.60
N ASN A 355 23.44 8.33 -9.28
CA ASN A 355 23.99 7.16 -8.59
C ASN A 355 22.94 6.05 -8.44
N ALA A 356 23.17 4.89 -9.09
CA ALA A 356 22.27 3.75 -9.08
C ALA A 356 22.04 3.13 -7.68
N PHE A 357 23.04 3.15 -6.79
CA PHE A 357 22.89 2.66 -5.41
C PHE A 357 21.98 3.59 -4.59
N GLN A 358 22.16 4.91 -4.72
CA GLN A 358 21.33 5.88 -4.03
C GLN A 358 19.87 5.79 -4.49
N ARG A 359 19.63 5.65 -5.79
CA ARG A 359 18.28 5.41 -6.34
C ARG A 359 17.59 4.19 -5.71
N LEU A 360 18.34 3.12 -5.48
CA LEU A 360 17.80 1.91 -4.84
C LEU A 360 17.40 2.16 -3.37
N LEU A 361 18.24 2.90 -2.64
CA LEU A 361 17.99 3.25 -1.25
C LEU A 361 16.80 4.20 -1.11
N ASP A 362 16.74 5.23 -1.95
CA ASP A 362 15.65 6.22 -1.98
C ASP A 362 14.31 5.54 -2.32
N ALA A 363 14.27 4.69 -3.37
CA ALA A 363 13.06 3.96 -3.75
C ALA A 363 12.58 3.00 -2.64
N LYS A 364 13.51 2.36 -1.93
CA LYS A 364 13.17 1.53 -0.76
C LYS A 364 12.58 2.37 0.39
N ASN A 365 13.18 3.51 0.70
CA ASN A 365 12.70 4.40 1.75
C ASN A 365 11.32 4.98 1.41
N GLU A 366 11.11 5.41 0.17
CA GLU A 366 9.80 5.86 -0.33
C GLU A 366 8.75 4.74 -0.24
N ARG A 367 9.08 3.49 -0.61
CA ARG A 367 8.18 2.36 -0.40
C ARG A 367 7.81 2.17 1.07
N LEU A 368 8.76 2.33 1.99
CA LEU A 368 8.51 2.22 3.44
C LEU A 368 7.60 3.35 3.95
N LEU A 369 7.82 4.58 3.50
CA LEU A 369 6.96 5.73 3.83
C LEU A 369 5.56 5.56 3.27
N ASN A 370 5.44 5.16 2.00
CA ASN A 370 4.16 4.87 1.35
C ASN A 370 3.41 3.73 2.03
N HIS A 371 4.14 2.71 2.49
CA HIS A 371 3.58 1.63 3.28
C HIS A 371 3.05 2.13 4.62
N SER A 372 3.84 2.93 5.33
CA SER A 372 3.43 3.55 6.61
C SER A 372 2.19 4.43 6.43
N ALA A 373 2.15 5.23 5.37
CA ALA A 373 0.98 6.03 5.02
C ALA A 373 -0.27 5.16 4.78
N LYS A 374 -0.14 3.99 4.13
CA LYS A 374 -1.24 3.02 3.97
C LYS A 374 -1.66 2.39 5.30
N VAL A 375 -0.73 1.97 6.14
CA VAL A 375 -1.01 1.36 7.47
C VAL A 375 -1.77 2.32 8.37
N TYR A 376 -1.42 3.61 8.32
CA TYR A 376 -2.09 4.67 9.06
C TYR A 376 -3.23 5.32 8.27
N GLU A 377 -3.60 4.77 7.10
CA GLU A 377 -4.66 5.28 6.23
C GLU A 377 -4.61 6.81 6.03
N GLN A 378 -3.41 7.35 5.86
CA GLN A 378 -3.20 8.79 5.68
C GLN A 378 -3.81 9.23 4.35
N THR A 379 -4.66 10.24 4.39
CA THR A 379 -5.22 10.85 3.18
C THR A 379 -5.29 12.37 3.37
N TRP A 380 -4.67 13.09 2.44
CA TRP A 380 -4.71 14.54 2.36
C TRP A 380 -5.70 14.96 1.28
N PHE A 381 -6.73 15.71 1.69
CA PHE A 381 -7.65 16.38 0.77
C PHE A 381 -7.18 17.82 0.58
N THR A 382 -7.09 18.30 -0.65
CA THR A 382 -6.87 19.72 -0.94
C THR A 382 -8.16 20.52 -0.81
N ALA A 383 -8.08 21.84 -1.01
CA ALA A 383 -9.29 22.63 -1.26
C ALA A 383 -10.03 22.08 -2.49
N ASP A 384 -11.35 22.17 -2.48
CA ASP A 384 -12.28 21.75 -3.55
C ASP A 384 -12.40 20.23 -3.80
N GLN A 385 -11.89 19.38 -2.90
CA GLN A 385 -12.07 17.91 -2.94
C GLN A 385 -13.19 17.42 -2.01
N ARG A 386 -14.27 18.20 -1.89
CA ARG A 386 -15.38 17.94 -0.96
C ARG A 386 -16.04 16.60 -1.24
N LYS A 387 -16.28 16.28 -2.51
CA LYS A 387 -16.96 15.06 -2.92
C LYS A 387 -16.12 13.82 -2.63
N GLU A 388 -14.84 13.84 -2.97
CA GLU A 388 -13.90 12.76 -2.70
C GLU A 388 -13.75 12.52 -1.19
N ALA A 389 -13.73 13.59 -0.39
CA ALA A 389 -13.70 13.50 1.07
C ALA A 389 -14.98 12.87 1.65
N LEU A 390 -16.15 13.27 1.16
CA LEU A 390 -17.44 12.67 1.55
C LEU A 390 -17.46 11.17 1.26
N GLU A 391 -17.12 10.79 0.02
CA GLU A 391 -17.05 9.38 -0.39
C GLU A 391 -16.05 8.58 0.45
N HIS A 392 -14.91 9.18 0.79
CA HIS A 392 -13.90 8.53 1.63
C HIS A 392 -14.44 8.18 3.02
N ILE A 393 -15.10 9.12 3.71
CA ILE A 393 -15.68 8.87 5.04
C ILE A 393 -16.86 7.90 4.95
N ARG A 394 -17.76 8.07 3.97
CA ARG A 394 -18.88 7.14 3.73
C ARG A 394 -18.40 5.71 3.52
N LYS A 395 -17.32 5.52 2.75
CA LYS A 395 -16.70 4.20 2.54
C LYS A 395 -16.23 3.57 3.84
N LYS A 396 -15.76 4.36 4.81
CA LYS A 396 -15.40 3.85 6.14
C LYS A 396 -16.65 3.43 6.92
N PHE A 397 -17.71 4.25 6.95
CA PHE A 397 -18.95 3.93 7.66
C PHE A 397 -19.64 2.68 7.10
N LYS A 398 -19.59 2.48 5.78
CA LYS A 398 -20.05 1.25 5.12
C LYS A 398 -19.38 -0.03 5.62
N GLN A 399 -18.14 0.07 6.11
CA GLN A 399 -17.35 -1.09 6.58
C GLN A 399 -17.56 -1.40 8.06
N ALA A 400 -18.35 -0.60 8.77
CA ALA A 400 -18.64 -0.80 10.19
C ALA A 400 -19.41 -2.10 10.42
N ASN A 401 -19.06 -2.83 11.48
CA ASN A 401 -19.66 -4.13 11.81
C ASN A 401 -20.49 -4.10 13.08
N SER A 402 -20.14 -3.22 14.03
CA SER A 402 -20.66 -3.25 15.40
C SER A 402 -20.97 -1.86 15.95
N SER A 403 -20.07 -0.89 15.76
CA SER A 403 -20.22 0.43 16.36
C SER A 403 -19.56 1.53 15.56
N ILE A 404 -20.20 2.70 15.53
CA ILE A 404 -19.67 3.96 15.04
C ILE A 404 -19.75 4.98 16.18
N PHE A 405 -18.63 5.65 16.46
CA PHE A 405 -18.58 6.79 17.36
C PHE A 405 -18.06 8.01 16.60
N ILE A 406 -18.79 9.12 16.62
CA ILE A 406 -18.40 10.37 15.98
C ILE A 406 -18.18 11.41 17.07
N ALA A 407 -17.00 11.99 17.09
CA ALA A 407 -16.67 13.15 17.91
C ALA A 407 -16.36 14.31 16.96
N ASP A 408 -17.31 15.23 16.78
CA ASP A 408 -17.07 16.47 16.03
C ASP A 408 -17.81 17.63 16.71
N PRO A 409 -17.10 18.65 17.24
CA PRO A 409 -17.73 19.77 17.93
C PRO A 409 -18.70 20.59 17.07
N TYR A 410 -18.64 20.43 15.76
CA TYR A 410 -19.44 21.15 14.77
C TYR A 410 -20.39 20.24 13.99
N PHE A 411 -20.63 19.01 14.47
CA PHE A 411 -21.61 18.11 13.86
C PHE A 411 -23.01 18.71 13.96
N SER A 412 -23.58 19.08 12.81
CA SER A 412 -24.84 19.79 12.62
C SER A 412 -25.84 18.96 11.79
N ALA A 413 -26.99 19.56 11.45
CA ALA A 413 -28.13 18.90 10.81
C ALA A 413 -27.78 18.10 9.54
N ASN A 414 -26.94 18.64 8.64
CA ASN A 414 -26.71 18.01 7.34
C ASN A 414 -25.74 16.84 7.39
N GLN A 415 -24.99 16.66 8.48
CA GLN A 415 -24.06 15.53 8.58
C GLN A 415 -24.78 14.19 8.69
N ILE A 416 -26.01 14.15 9.23
CA ILE A 416 -26.83 12.93 9.25
C ILE A 416 -27.07 12.41 7.81
N PRO A 417 -27.74 13.15 6.91
CA PRO A 417 -27.98 12.67 5.55
C PRO A 417 -26.68 12.53 4.73
N GLN A 418 -25.66 13.36 4.99
CA GLN A 418 -24.37 13.27 4.29
C GLN A 418 -23.61 11.98 4.58
N TYR A 419 -23.67 11.42 5.79
CA TYR A 419 -22.81 10.30 6.17
C TYR A 419 -23.57 9.06 6.67
N LEU A 420 -24.60 9.24 7.50
CA LEU A 420 -25.19 8.12 8.24
C LEU A 420 -26.05 7.22 7.36
N PHE A 421 -26.69 7.76 6.32
CA PHE A 421 -27.44 6.97 5.31
C PHE A 421 -26.53 6.08 4.45
N ALA A 422 -25.22 6.20 4.55
CA ALA A 422 -24.28 5.27 3.93
C ALA A 422 -24.10 3.99 4.76
N ILE A 423 -24.64 3.91 5.98
CA ILE A 423 -24.51 2.74 6.85
C ILE A 423 -25.38 1.60 6.30
N GLU A 424 -24.76 0.45 6.02
CA GLU A 424 -25.43 -0.67 5.35
C GLU A 424 -26.06 -1.68 6.32
N ARG A 425 -25.83 -1.56 7.63
CA ARG A 425 -26.27 -2.53 8.64
C ARG A 425 -27.06 -1.83 9.75
N ASP A 426 -28.26 -2.32 9.97
CA ASP A 426 -29.19 -1.82 10.99
C ASP A 426 -28.75 -2.10 12.44
N GLU A 427 -27.93 -3.13 12.65
CA GLU A 427 -27.50 -3.59 13.99
C GLU A 427 -26.42 -2.68 14.62
N ILE A 428 -25.92 -1.68 13.88
CA ILE A 428 -24.79 -0.86 14.30
C ILE A 428 -25.24 0.17 15.33
N LYS A 429 -24.52 0.21 16.46
CA LYS A 429 -24.68 1.27 17.46
C LYS A 429 -23.97 2.55 17.00
N ILE A 430 -24.69 3.65 16.92
CA ILE A 430 -24.18 4.96 16.50
C ILE A 430 -24.21 5.91 17.69
N GLN A 431 -23.06 6.45 18.07
CA GLN A 431 -22.95 7.43 19.15
C GLN A 431 -22.28 8.69 18.62
N ILE A 432 -22.90 9.86 18.85
CA ILE A 432 -22.40 11.13 18.31
C ILE A 432 -22.22 12.12 19.46
N LEU A 433 -20.98 12.59 19.63
CA LEU A 433 -20.62 13.69 20.52
C LEU A 433 -20.43 14.96 19.70
N THR A 434 -21.28 15.96 19.95
CA THR A 434 -21.18 17.31 19.38
C THR A 434 -21.02 18.36 20.48
N SER A 435 -20.90 19.64 20.13
CA SER A 435 -20.82 20.74 21.09
C SER A 435 -21.89 21.80 20.82
N SER A 436 -22.10 22.70 21.80
CA SER A 436 -22.95 23.87 21.61
C SER A 436 -22.54 24.76 20.42
N SER A 437 -21.29 24.65 19.96
CA SER A 437 -20.78 25.41 18.80
C SER A 437 -21.39 24.96 17.47
N ALA A 438 -21.88 23.72 17.36
CA ALA A 438 -22.59 23.24 16.17
C ALA A 438 -23.87 24.04 15.86
N PHE A 439 -24.40 24.74 16.87
CA PHE A 439 -25.64 25.52 16.77
C PHE A 439 -25.38 27.03 16.74
N LYS A 440 -24.12 27.50 16.80
CA LYS A 440 -23.81 28.94 16.75
C LYS A 440 -23.80 29.43 15.29
N GLN A 441 -24.42 30.59 15.04
CA GLN A 441 -24.36 31.24 13.72
C GLN A 441 -22.92 31.54 13.30
N ILE A 442 -22.57 31.17 12.07
CA ILE A 442 -21.34 31.62 11.40
C ILE A 442 -21.58 33.07 10.93
N ASN A 443 -21.07 34.04 11.67
CA ASN A 443 -21.00 35.42 11.21
C ASN A 443 -19.84 35.55 10.20
N GLU A 444 -20.07 35.22 8.93
CA GLU A 444 -19.18 35.73 7.88
C GLU A 444 -19.49 37.22 7.73
N ALA A 445 -18.46 38.05 7.97
CA ALA A 445 -18.51 39.49 7.94
C ALA A 445 -18.94 40.00 6.56
N THR A 446 -20.25 40.07 6.33
CA THR A 446 -20.84 40.85 5.26
C THR A 446 -21.64 41.96 5.93
N THR A 447 -21.21 43.17 5.63
CA THR A 447 -21.76 44.46 6.05
C THR A 447 -23.28 44.46 6.26
N GLY A 448 -23.66 44.78 7.50
CA GLY A 448 -24.83 45.60 7.82
C GLY A 448 -26.19 45.09 7.34
N THR A 449 -26.77 44.12 8.02
CA THR A 449 -28.21 44.12 8.33
C THR A 449 -28.41 43.27 9.58
N GLU A 450 -29.21 43.78 10.52
CA GLU A 450 -29.65 43.03 11.70
C GLU A 450 -30.36 41.75 11.22
N ILE A 451 -29.89 40.58 11.66
CA ILE A 451 -30.54 39.29 11.36
C ILE A 451 -30.88 38.58 12.66
N ASP A 452 -32.15 38.18 12.70
CA ASP A 452 -32.92 37.62 13.79
C ASP A 452 -32.33 36.40 14.51
N SER A 453 -32.73 36.30 15.78
CA SER A 453 -32.60 35.15 16.68
C SER A 453 -33.29 33.86 16.21
N GLU A 454 -33.97 33.84 15.05
CA GLU A 454 -34.70 32.68 14.53
C GLU A 454 -33.80 31.61 13.89
N ALA A 455 -32.68 31.98 13.26
CA ALA A 455 -31.85 31.01 12.51
C ALA A 455 -31.04 30.05 13.40
N THR A 456 -30.90 30.32 14.70
CA THR A 456 -30.22 29.43 15.67
C THR A 456 -31.13 28.27 16.10
N GLN A 457 -32.44 28.53 16.18
CA GLN A 457 -33.45 27.54 16.52
C GLN A 457 -33.72 26.58 15.34
N ASP A 458 -33.56 27.08 14.11
CA ASP A 458 -33.71 26.34 12.84
C ASP A 458 -32.70 25.18 12.69
N THR A 459 -31.42 25.35 13.08
CA THR A 459 -30.40 24.29 12.90
C THR A 459 -30.58 23.13 13.88
N HIS A 460 -30.96 23.43 15.13
CA HIS A 460 -31.28 22.41 16.13
C HIS A 460 -32.53 21.61 15.73
N GLN A 461 -33.58 22.31 15.29
CA GLN A 461 -34.81 21.69 14.83
C GLN A 461 -34.57 20.78 13.61
N LYS A 462 -33.80 21.25 12.62
CA LYS A 462 -33.41 20.44 11.45
C LYS A 462 -32.59 19.21 11.81
N LEU A 463 -31.75 19.28 12.84
CA LEU A 463 -31.00 18.10 13.31
C LEU A 463 -31.95 17.05 13.89
N LEU A 464 -32.95 17.47 14.67
CA LEU A 464 -33.99 16.58 15.19
C LEU A 464 -34.85 15.98 14.05
N GLU A 465 -35.22 16.78 13.05
CA GLU A 465 -35.96 16.32 11.87
C GLU A 465 -35.17 15.26 11.08
N ASN A 466 -33.90 15.52 10.78
CA ASN A 466 -33.05 14.56 10.08
C ASN A 466 -32.80 13.29 10.91
N LEU A 467 -32.71 13.41 12.23
CA LEU A 467 -32.61 12.26 13.14
C LEU A 467 -33.86 11.40 13.08
N ALA A 468 -35.05 12.01 13.11
CA ALA A 468 -36.31 11.28 12.98
C ALA A 468 -36.42 10.57 11.63
N ILE A 469 -36.09 11.24 10.51
CA ILE A 469 -36.08 10.63 9.17
C ILE A 469 -35.10 9.43 9.11
N PHE A 470 -33.95 9.54 9.77
CA PHE A 470 -32.99 8.44 9.84
C PHE A 470 -33.55 7.26 10.66
N GLN A 471 -34.13 7.50 11.84
CA GLN A 471 -34.74 6.48 12.69
C GLN A 471 -35.96 5.80 12.04
N ASP A 472 -36.71 6.51 11.20
CA ASP A 472 -37.83 5.96 10.45
C ASP A 472 -37.37 5.03 9.30
N SER A 473 -36.16 5.25 8.77
CA SER A 473 -35.62 4.50 7.63
C SER A 473 -34.62 3.42 8.00
N HIS A 474 -34.03 3.49 9.20
CA HIS A 474 -32.98 2.59 9.68
C HIS A 474 -33.29 2.13 11.11
N LYS A 475 -32.99 0.87 11.44
CA LYS A 475 -33.20 0.35 12.81
C LYS A 475 -32.01 0.56 13.74
N ASN A 476 -31.02 1.35 13.31
CA ASN A 476 -29.83 1.66 14.08
C ASN A 476 -30.15 2.35 15.41
N ASN A 477 -29.49 1.89 16.48
CA ASN A 477 -29.50 2.61 17.75
C ASN A 477 -28.59 3.83 17.64
N ILE A 478 -29.17 5.01 17.41
CA ILE A 478 -28.48 6.29 17.30
C ILE A 478 -28.72 7.17 18.53
N GLU A 479 -27.64 7.64 19.16
CA GLU A 479 -27.68 8.50 20.33
C GLU A 479 -26.74 9.71 20.15
N ILE A 480 -27.33 10.92 20.08
CA ILE A 480 -26.60 12.18 19.93
C ILE A 480 -26.55 12.91 21.28
N LYS A 481 -25.35 13.30 21.72
CA LYS A 481 -25.14 14.09 22.93
C LYS A 481 -24.34 15.37 22.66
N VAL A 482 -24.68 16.41 23.40
CA VAL A 482 -24.05 17.73 23.36
C VAL A 482 -23.16 17.87 24.59
N ALA A 483 -21.85 18.02 24.35
CA ALA A 483 -20.86 18.21 25.41
C ALA A 483 -21.17 19.49 26.21
N ASN A 484 -21.32 19.34 27.52
CA ASN A 484 -21.52 20.46 28.44
C ASN A 484 -20.15 21.03 28.87
N THR A 485 -19.48 21.72 27.96
CA THR A 485 -18.18 22.35 28.27
C THR A 485 -18.31 23.86 28.11
N GLU A 486 -18.54 24.57 29.22
CA GLU A 486 -18.45 26.05 29.27
C GLU A 486 -17.06 26.55 28.89
N ASN A 487 -16.03 25.70 29.00
CA ASN A 487 -14.68 25.91 28.45
C ASN A 487 -14.30 24.75 27.53
N SER A 488 -14.04 25.09 26.27
CA SER A 488 -13.85 24.24 25.10
C SER A 488 -12.71 23.20 25.19
N LEU A 489 -12.89 22.10 25.91
CA LEU A 489 -11.94 20.97 25.89
C LEU A 489 -12.19 19.99 24.73
N PHE A 490 -13.26 20.20 23.96
CA PHE A 490 -13.65 19.37 22.83
C PHE A 490 -13.51 20.17 21.53
N HIS A 491 -12.33 20.09 20.91
CA HIS A 491 -12.00 20.74 19.63
C HIS A 491 -11.62 19.74 18.53
N ASP A 492 -10.91 18.68 18.91
CA ASP A 492 -10.43 17.70 17.96
C ASP A 492 -11.57 16.84 17.43
N ARG A 493 -11.42 16.39 16.17
CA ARG A 493 -12.44 15.59 15.50
C ARG A 493 -11.95 14.17 15.30
N PHE A 494 -12.80 13.23 15.68
CA PHE A 494 -12.53 11.82 15.57
C PHE A 494 -13.73 11.08 15.02
N ILE A 495 -13.46 10.05 14.24
CA ILE A 495 -14.42 8.99 13.97
C ILE A 495 -13.80 7.70 14.49
N ALA A 496 -14.60 6.88 15.16
CA ALA A 496 -14.22 5.53 15.53
C ALA A 496 -15.19 4.52 14.93
N ILE A 497 -14.64 3.46 14.37
CA ILE A 497 -15.40 2.39 13.72
C ILE A 497 -14.84 1.07 14.22
N ASP A 498 -15.70 0.28 14.87
CA ASP A 498 -15.34 -1.00 15.50
C ASP A 498 -14.05 -0.89 16.37
N GLY A 499 -13.95 0.19 17.15
CA GLY A 499 -12.82 0.50 18.03
C GLY A 499 -11.58 1.11 17.36
N ARG A 500 -11.51 1.14 16.02
CA ARG A 500 -10.41 1.83 15.30
C ARG A 500 -10.72 3.31 15.21
N VAL A 501 -9.74 4.17 15.48
CA VAL A 501 -9.96 5.63 15.53
C VAL A 501 -9.20 6.34 14.42
N TRP A 502 -9.86 7.28 13.76
CA TRP A 502 -9.27 8.23 12.82
C TRP A 502 -9.40 9.64 13.36
N MET A 503 -8.33 10.42 13.24
CA MET A 503 -8.35 11.87 13.43
C MET A 503 -8.71 12.56 12.11
N ILE A 504 -9.51 13.62 12.20
CA ILE A 504 -9.90 14.45 11.07
C ILE A 504 -9.47 15.89 11.37
N GLY A 505 -8.61 16.45 10.52
CA GLY A 505 -8.06 17.80 10.71
C GLY A 505 -9.09 18.93 10.60
N SER A 506 -10.26 18.67 10.03
CA SER A 506 -11.39 19.61 9.93
C SER A 506 -12.68 18.93 10.36
N SER A 507 -13.74 19.72 10.58
CA SER A 507 -15.06 19.17 10.86
C SER A 507 -15.57 18.38 9.66
N LEU A 508 -16.39 17.35 9.90
CA LEU A 508 -17.15 16.64 8.87
C LEU A 508 -18.03 17.58 8.03
N ASN A 509 -18.38 18.77 8.55
CA ASN A 509 -19.07 19.80 7.79
C ASN A 509 -18.18 20.48 6.73
N SER A 510 -16.86 20.55 6.97
CA SER A 510 -15.91 21.30 6.11
C SER A 510 -14.80 20.47 5.47
N ILE A 511 -14.78 19.16 5.69
CA ILE A 511 -13.79 18.27 5.09
C ILE A 511 -13.84 18.31 3.56
N GLY A 512 -12.68 18.54 2.94
CA GLY A 512 -12.51 18.70 1.50
C GLY A 512 -12.93 20.08 0.95
N ILE A 513 -13.52 20.96 1.77
CA ILE A 513 -13.65 22.40 1.43
C ILE A 513 -12.34 23.11 1.74
N ARG A 514 -11.68 22.71 2.83
CA ARG A 514 -10.35 23.19 3.23
C ARG A 514 -9.37 22.03 3.22
N PRO A 515 -8.08 22.31 3.03
CA PRO A 515 -7.07 21.28 3.10
C PRO A 515 -7.18 20.51 4.42
N THR A 516 -7.37 19.19 4.34
CA THR A 516 -7.68 18.35 5.50
C THR A 516 -6.87 17.06 5.45
N LEU A 517 -6.16 16.79 6.54
CA LEU A 517 -5.56 15.48 6.79
C LEU A 517 -6.57 14.57 7.51
N THR A 518 -6.67 13.34 7.04
CA THR A 518 -7.27 12.24 7.80
C THR A 518 -6.23 11.15 8.02
N MET A 519 -6.22 10.55 9.20
CA MET A 519 -5.25 9.52 9.55
C MET A 519 -5.80 8.62 10.66
N ARG A 520 -5.61 7.31 10.52
CA ARG A 520 -5.84 6.32 11.56
C ARG A 520 -4.79 6.46 12.65
N ILE A 521 -5.25 6.56 13.89
CA ILE A 521 -4.37 6.74 15.04
C ILE A 521 -3.92 5.36 15.56
N PRO A 522 -2.61 5.13 15.72
CA PRO A 522 -2.11 3.98 16.47
C PRO A 522 -2.60 4.06 17.92
N HIS A 523 -3.01 2.93 18.50
CA HIS A 523 -3.56 2.91 19.86
C HIS A 523 -4.77 3.84 20.09
N GLY A 524 -5.62 3.96 19.06
CA GLY A 524 -6.80 4.81 19.07
C GLY A 524 -7.79 4.49 20.21
N GLU A 525 -7.82 3.26 20.71
CA GLU A 525 -8.67 2.82 21.82
C GLU A 525 -8.52 3.72 23.07
N LYS A 526 -7.29 4.17 23.36
CA LYS A 526 -7.04 5.07 24.50
C LYS A 526 -7.77 6.40 24.33
N ILE A 527 -7.76 6.95 23.11
CA ILE A 527 -8.45 8.20 22.79
C ILE A 527 -9.96 7.98 22.87
N LEU A 528 -10.45 6.85 22.33
CA LEU A 528 -11.86 6.50 22.39
C LEU A 528 -12.37 6.42 23.83
N ASP A 529 -11.61 5.85 24.77
CA ASP A 529 -11.97 5.80 26.20
C ASP A 529 -12.13 7.20 26.83
N HIS A 530 -11.28 8.16 26.42
CA HIS A 530 -11.43 9.55 26.85
C HIS A 530 -12.67 10.21 26.25
N LEU A 531 -12.93 9.99 24.95
CA LEU A 531 -14.11 10.54 24.27
C LEU A 531 -15.41 9.95 24.82
N LEU A 532 -15.44 8.65 25.15
CA LEU A 532 -16.60 8.00 25.75
C LEU A 532 -16.88 8.51 27.16
N ARG A 533 -15.84 8.84 27.95
CA ARG A 533 -16.01 9.52 29.25
C ARG A 533 -16.64 10.90 29.10
N LEU A 534 -16.20 11.67 28.10
CA LEU A 534 -16.82 12.96 27.78
C LEU A 534 -18.28 12.78 27.33
N TYR A 535 -18.54 11.79 26.50
CA TYR A 535 -19.87 11.45 26.02
C TYR A 535 -20.83 11.05 27.15
N ASN A 536 -20.37 10.24 28.10
CA ASN A 536 -21.20 9.81 29.24
C ASN A 536 -21.58 10.96 30.18
N ASN A 537 -20.79 12.05 30.19
CA ASN A 537 -21.07 13.27 30.95
C ASN A 537 -21.81 14.34 30.13
N ALA A 538 -22.08 14.09 28.85
CA ALA A 538 -22.74 15.02 27.94
C ALA A 538 -24.27 14.95 28.07
N LEU A 539 -24.94 16.03 27.67
CA LEU A 539 -26.40 16.12 27.71
C LEU A 539 -27.00 15.45 26.46
N PRO A 540 -28.06 14.63 26.58
CA PRO A 540 -28.84 14.18 25.43
C PRO A 540 -29.30 15.36 24.57
N LEU A 541 -29.35 15.17 23.24
CA LEU A 541 -29.76 16.21 22.30
C LEU A 541 -31.16 16.75 22.63
N GLU A 542 -32.09 15.89 23.01
CA GLU A 542 -33.48 16.23 23.36
C GLU A 542 -33.57 17.17 24.58
N ASP A 543 -32.65 17.02 25.54
CA ASP A 543 -32.59 17.81 26.76
C ASP A 543 -31.82 19.13 26.57
N PHE A 544 -31.12 19.29 25.45
CA PHE A 544 -30.26 20.45 25.20
C PHE A 544 -31.09 21.68 24.81
N LYS A 545 -30.91 22.77 25.57
CA LYS A 545 -31.51 24.07 25.25
C LYS A 545 -30.47 24.99 24.62
N VAL A 546 -30.71 25.42 23.38
CA VAL A 546 -29.84 26.37 22.68
C VAL A 546 -29.74 27.67 23.50
N PRO A 547 -28.53 28.10 23.92
CA PRO A 547 -28.37 29.33 24.68
C PRO A 547 -28.83 30.53 23.85
N ARG A 548 -29.87 31.24 24.30
CA ARG A 548 -30.28 32.51 23.68
C ARG A 548 -29.17 33.53 23.89
N LYS A 549 -28.67 34.15 22.81
CA LYS A 549 -27.79 35.33 22.93
C LYS A 549 -28.51 36.37 23.78
N ALA A 550 -27.98 36.69 24.95
CA ALA A 550 -28.46 37.84 25.71
C ALA A 550 -28.25 39.09 24.86
N LEU A 551 -29.34 39.81 24.57
CA LEU A 551 -29.27 41.15 23.99
C LEU A 551 -28.33 41.97 24.88
N LYS A 552 -27.19 42.40 24.32
CA LYS A 552 -26.34 43.41 24.96
C LYS A 552 -27.23 44.63 25.20
N LYS A 553 -27.59 44.89 26.46
CA LYS A 553 -28.28 46.12 26.84
C LYS A 553 -27.42 47.29 26.38
N PRO A 554 -27.98 48.27 25.62
CA PRO A 554 -27.25 49.49 25.36
C PRO A 554 -26.99 50.18 26.69
N CYS A 555 -25.72 50.48 26.96
CA CYS A 555 -25.30 51.16 28.18
C CYS A 555 -25.79 52.62 28.09
N VAL A 556 -26.91 52.93 28.73
CA VAL A 556 -27.41 54.31 28.88
C VAL A 556 -26.72 54.94 30.09
N HIS A 557 -25.48 55.38 29.92
CA HIS A 557 -24.91 56.51 30.68
C HIS A 557 -23.50 56.84 30.17
N CYS A 558 -23.36 58.02 29.57
CA CYS A 558 -22.31 59.01 29.86
C CYS A 558 -22.45 60.19 28.88
N GLY A 559 -23.49 60.99 29.08
CA GLY A 559 -23.46 62.39 28.67
C GLY A 559 -22.85 63.19 29.82
N ARG A 560 -21.63 63.69 29.64
CA ARG A 560 -21.13 64.92 30.27
C ARG A 560 -20.05 65.53 29.37
N ASP A 561 -20.45 66.61 28.71
CA ASP A 561 -19.56 67.65 28.22
C ASP A 561 -18.64 68.15 29.34
N VAL A 562 -17.33 68.22 29.10
CA VAL A 562 -16.48 69.34 29.53
C VAL A 562 -15.31 69.50 28.53
N LYS A 563 -15.47 70.51 27.67
CA LYS A 563 -14.54 71.55 27.22
C LYS A 563 -13.04 71.26 27.04
N ASP A 564 -12.58 71.69 25.86
CA ASP A 564 -11.22 72.05 25.44
C ASP A 564 -10.37 72.74 26.52
N ALA A 565 -9.07 72.40 26.55
CA ALA A 565 -7.97 73.38 26.54
C ALA A 565 -6.59 72.72 26.36
N LYS A 566 -5.95 73.12 25.25
CA LYS A 566 -4.51 73.17 24.91
C LYS A 566 -3.70 71.89 24.72
#